data_AF-A0A8T5KSJ9-F1
#
_entry.id   AF-A0A8T5KSJ9-F1
#
_cell.length_a   1.000
_cell.length_b   1.000
_cell.length_c   1.000
_cell.angle_alpha   90.00
_cell.angle_beta   90.00
_cell.angle_gamma   90.00
#
_symmetry.space_group_name_H-M   'P 1'
#
loop_
_entity.id
_entity.type
_entity.pdbx_description
1 polymer ?
#
loop_
_entity_poly.entity_id
_entity_poly.type
_entity_poly.pdbx_seq_one_letter_code
_entity_poly.pdbx_strand_id
1 'polypeptide(L)'
;MGLKLDELLTSKRLLIFLILVNIIGFIVGLYYLMPQLTSTSSYYWLFVIDSPLYVILFAFICFLIYDKRKIPRWLPFITSIGLIKTGFWTVLVSVIHFNFFASDPAFTAANIILHIFIVIEGLMLAPRIRISIPQAGLVIAWFLLNDFMDYTMGTHTYMPETYIIPLAYESIIASVALSIILYILWGKRSLYE
;
A
#
# COMPACT_ATOMS: atom_id res chain seq x y z
N MET A 1 -14.42 -21.92 -3.54
CA MET A 1 -13.23 -22.18 -4.38
C MET A 1 -12.05 -21.39 -3.81
N GLY A 2 -11.50 -21.85 -2.70
CA GLY A 2 -10.35 -21.21 -2.07
C GLY A 2 -9.10 -21.64 -2.83
N LEU A 3 -8.58 -20.78 -3.69
CA LEU A 3 -7.24 -20.99 -4.25
C LEU A 3 -6.28 -21.19 -3.09
N LYS A 4 -5.49 -22.28 -3.16
CA LYS A 4 -4.41 -22.62 -2.25
C LYS A 4 -3.29 -21.58 -2.34
N LEU A 5 -3.55 -20.38 -1.83
CA LEU A 5 -2.59 -19.28 -1.80
C LEU A 5 -1.37 -19.62 -0.92
N ASP A 6 -1.49 -20.62 -0.05
CA ASP A 6 -0.42 -21.20 0.76
C ASP A 6 0.61 -21.96 -0.09
N GLU A 7 0.19 -22.56 -1.21
CA GLU A 7 1.11 -23.16 -2.17
C GLU A 7 1.89 -22.11 -2.98
N LEU A 8 1.28 -20.94 -3.27
CA LEU A 8 1.96 -19.86 -4.00
C LEU A 8 3.18 -19.32 -3.22
N LEU A 9 3.02 -19.00 -1.93
CA LEU A 9 4.12 -18.45 -1.12
C LEU A 9 5.12 -19.52 -0.65
N THR A 10 4.88 -20.82 -0.89
CA THR A 10 5.91 -21.86 -0.69
C THR A 10 6.87 -22.00 -1.86
N SER A 11 6.54 -21.48 -3.05
CA SER A 11 7.44 -21.55 -4.20
C SER A 11 8.59 -20.56 -4.04
N LYS A 12 9.80 -21.09 -3.82
CA LYS A 12 11.03 -20.27 -3.77
C LYS A 12 11.22 -19.39 -5.01
N ARG A 13 10.85 -19.90 -6.20
CA ARG A 13 10.96 -19.14 -7.45
C ARG A 13 10.01 -17.95 -7.47
N LEU A 14 8.78 -18.15 -7.01
CA LEU A 14 7.80 -17.08 -6.92
C LEU A 14 8.21 -16.02 -5.88
N LEU A 15 8.71 -16.44 -4.70
CA LEU A 15 9.21 -15.49 -3.70
C LEU A 15 10.36 -14.63 -4.25
N ILE A 16 11.35 -15.25 -4.91
CA ILE A 16 12.46 -14.50 -5.52
C ILE A 16 11.92 -13.51 -6.57
N PHE A 17 10.99 -13.95 -7.42
CA PHE A 17 10.36 -13.08 -8.42
C PHE A 17 9.65 -11.89 -7.77
N LEU A 18 8.80 -12.12 -6.76
CA LEU A 18 8.08 -11.06 -6.04
C LEU A 18 9.05 -10.09 -5.37
N ILE A 19 10.12 -10.59 -4.74
CA ILE A 19 11.15 -9.74 -4.12
C ILE A 19 11.78 -8.82 -5.17
N LEU A 20 12.23 -9.37 -6.30
CA LEU A 20 12.90 -8.60 -7.34
C LEU A 20 11.98 -7.55 -7.97
N VAL A 21 10.75 -7.93 -8.33
CA VAL A 21 9.79 -7.01 -8.95
C VAL A 21 9.41 -5.88 -7.99
N ASN A 22 9.22 -6.17 -6.70
CA ASN A 22 8.90 -5.14 -5.71
C ASN A 22 10.10 -4.23 -5.41
N ILE A 23 11.33 -4.73 -5.40
CA ILE A 23 12.52 -3.88 -5.29
C ILE A 23 12.62 -2.94 -6.50
N ILE A 24 12.38 -3.44 -7.71
CA ILE A 24 12.35 -2.61 -8.93
C ILE A 24 11.22 -1.58 -8.83
N GLY A 25 10.02 -1.99 -8.43
CA GLY A 25 8.88 -1.10 -8.24
C GLY A 25 9.16 0.00 -7.22
N PHE A 26 9.82 -0.32 -6.11
CA PHE A 26 10.29 0.65 -5.13
C PHE A 26 11.25 1.67 -5.73
N ILE A 27 12.26 1.22 -6.48
CA ILE A 27 13.24 2.11 -7.13
C ILE A 27 12.55 3.03 -8.16
N VAL A 28 11.64 2.48 -8.96
CA VAL A 28 10.86 3.26 -9.94
C VAL A 28 9.97 4.30 -9.23
N GLY A 29 9.34 3.91 -8.12
CA GLY A 29 8.56 4.82 -7.28
C GLY A 29 9.42 5.95 -6.69
N LEU A 30 10.60 5.64 -6.17
CA LEU A 30 11.54 6.67 -5.69
C LEU A 30 12.00 7.60 -6.81
N TYR A 31 12.25 7.06 -8.00
CA TYR A 31 12.62 7.88 -9.16
C TYR A 31 11.49 8.86 -9.52
N TYR A 32 10.24 8.39 -9.52
CA TYR A 32 9.06 9.24 -9.76
C TYR A 32 8.91 10.33 -8.69
N LEU A 33 9.18 10.01 -7.42
CA LEU A 33 9.08 10.94 -6.29
C LEU A 33 10.32 11.83 -6.11
N MET A 34 11.40 11.61 -6.86
CA MET A 34 12.68 12.33 -6.69
C MET A 34 12.53 13.86 -6.72
N PRO A 35 11.75 14.47 -7.64
CA PRO A 35 11.53 15.91 -7.65
C PRO A 35 10.89 16.42 -6.35
N GLN A 36 10.00 15.63 -5.75
CA GLN A 36 9.34 15.97 -4.50
C GLN A 36 10.23 15.72 -3.27
N LEU A 37 10.99 14.63 -3.26
CA LEU A 37 11.92 14.31 -2.18
C LEU A 37 13.00 15.37 -2.04
N THR A 38 13.49 15.90 -3.17
CA THR A 38 14.52 16.95 -3.19
C THR A 38 14.00 18.33 -2.76
N SER A 39 12.70 18.59 -2.89
CA SER A 39 12.07 19.84 -2.44
C SER A 39 11.49 19.75 -1.02
N THR A 40 11.37 18.54 -0.47
CA THR A 40 10.78 18.28 0.84
C THR A 40 11.86 17.99 1.88
N SER A 41 11.68 18.48 3.11
CA SER A 41 12.58 18.15 4.22
C SER A 41 12.71 16.64 4.44
N SER A 42 13.92 16.15 4.70
CA SER A 42 14.20 14.72 4.90
C SER A 42 13.43 14.10 6.08
N TYR A 43 13.02 14.90 7.06
CA TYR A 43 12.14 14.45 8.15
C TYR A 43 10.78 13.94 7.67
N TYR A 44 10.30 14.39 6.51
CA TYR A 44 9.01 14.01 5.95
C TYR A 44 9.08 12.96 4.86
N TRP A 45 10.29 12.52 4.47
CA TRP A 45 10.45 11.57 3.37
C TRP A 45 9.67 10.29 3.56
N LEU A 46 9.54 9.81 4.80
CA LEU A 46 8.76 8.60 5.11
C LEU A 46 7.29 8.71 4.69
N PHE A 47 6.71 9.92 4.75
CA PHE A 47 5.34 10.20 4.33
C PHE A 47 5.25 10.48 2.83
N VAL A 48 6.29 11.07 2.23
CA VAL A 48 6.35 11.27 0.77
C VAL A 48 6.38 9.93 0.02
N ILE A 49 7.07 8.92 0.57
CA ILE A 49 7.19 7.58 -0.04
C ILE A 49 6.05 6.64 0.32
N ASP A 50 4.83 7.14 0.61
CA ASP A 50 3.70 6.36 1.15
C ASP A 50 3.48 5.03 0.40
N SER A 51 3.26 5.07 -0.92
CA SER A 51 3.10 3.84 -1.71
C SER A 51 4.38 2.99 -1.83
N PRO A 52 5.55 3.54 -2.21
CA PRO A 52 6.79 2.76 -2.26
C PRO A 52 7.17 2.07 -0.94
N LEU A 53 6.85 2.68 0.21
CA LEU A 53 7.08 2.10 1.53
C LEU A 53 6.44 0.72 1.66
N TYR A 54 5.17 0.58 1.28
CA TYR A 54 4.49 -0.70 1.43
C TYR A 54 4.94 -1.75 0.43
N VAL A 55 5.33 -1.33 -0.78
CA VAL A 55 5.93 -2.19 -1.81
C VAL A 55 7.25 -2.81 -1.30
N ILE A 56 8.15 -2.00 -0.71
CA ILE A 56 9.40 -2.54 -0.16
C ILE A 56 9.18 -3.40 1.09
N LEU A 57 8.18 -3.07 1.92
CA LEU A 57 7.81 -3.93 3.06
C LEU A 57 7.26 -5.28 2.60
N PHE A 58 6.52 -5.33 1.48
CA PHE A 58 6.08 -6.60 0.90
C PHE A 58 7.26 -7.46 0.44
N ALA A 59 8.22 -6.87 -0.27
CA ALA A 59 9.46 -7.55 -0.64
C ALA A 59 10.19 -8.11 0.60
N PHE A 60 10.27 -7.32 1.66
CA PHE A 60 10.90 -7.73 2.91
C PHE A 60 10.17 -8.90 3.58
N ILE A 61 8.83 -8.89 3.59
CA ILE A 61 8.02 -10.01 4.08
C ILE A 61 8.30 -11.27 3.25
N CYS A 62 8.31 -11.18 1.92
CA CYS A 62 8.66 -12.30 1.04
C CYS A 62 10.06 -12.85 1.34
N PHE A 63 11.03 -11.97 1.61
CA PHE A 63 12.37 -12.37 2.02
C PHE A 63 12.37 -13.11 3.36
N LEU A 64 11.64 -12.63 4.37
CA LEU A 64 11.50 -13.31 5.66
C LEU A 64 10.86 -14.70 5.51
N ILE A 65 9.85 -14.85 4.63
CA ILE A 65 9.25 -16.15 4.30
C ILE A 65 10.29 -17.06 3.64
N TYR A 66 11.04 -16.55 2.66
CA TYR A 66 12.09 -17.29 1.95
C TYR A 66 13.17 -17.83 2.91
N ASP A 67 13.62 -16.99 3.85
CA ASP A 67 14.62 -17.33 4.86
C ASP A 67 14.02 -18.04 6.10
N LYS A 68 12.73 -18.39 6.07
CA LYS A 68 12.00 -19.07 7.16
C LYS A 68 12.11 -18.37 8.51
N ARG A 69 12.13 -17.03 8.51
CA ARG A 69 12.22 -16.20 9.71
C ARG A 69 10.85 -15.99 10.34
N LYS A 70 10.83 -15.72 11.64
CA LYS A 70 9.62 -15.28 12.34
C LYS A 70 9.23 -13.89 11.86
N ILE A 71 7.95 -13.71 11.53
CA ILE A 71 7.40 -12.44 11.08
C ILE A 71 6.49 -11.90 12.18
N PRO A 72 6.73 -10.68 12.70
CA PRO A 72 5.85 -10.10 13.70
C PRO A 72 4.49 -9.80 13.05
N ARG A 73 3.38 -10.14 13.74
CA ARG A 73 2.02 -10.07 13.16
C ARG A 73 1.61 -8.68 12.65
N TRP A 74 2.13 -7.61 13.25
CA TRP A 74 1.82 -6.24 12.86
C TRP A 74 2.35 -5.89 11.46
N LEU A 75 3.49 -6.47 11.05
CA LEU A 75 4.18 -6.14 9.82
C LEU A 75 3.36 -6.50 8.56
N PRO A 76 2.94 -7.76 8.34
CA PRO A 76 2.10 -8.07 7.19
C PRO A 76 0.74 -7.37 7.24
N PHE A 77 0.29 -6.91 8.41
CA PHE A 77 -0.99 -6.24 8.56
C PHE A 77 -0.93 -4.79 8.09
N ILE A 78 0.04 -4.02 8.59
CA ILE A 78 0.26 -2.65 8.13
C ILE A 78 0.60 -2.63 6.64
N THR A 79 1.40 -3.59 6.16
CA THR A 79 1.72 -3.73 4.73
C THR A 79 0.48 -4.07 3.90
N SER A 80 -0.35 -5.01 4.35
CA SER A 80 -1.59 -5.37 3.64
C SER A 80 -2.52 -4.17 3.48
N ILE A 81 -2.77 -3.44 4.57
CA ILE A 81 -3.64 -2.26 4.54
C ILE A 81 -3.02 -1.17 3.65
N GLY A 82 -1.71 -0.93 3.78
CA GLY A 82 -1.01 0.09 3.00
C GLY A 82 -1.09 -0.17 1.51
N LEU A 83 -0.72 -1.38 1.07
CA LEU A 83 -0.80 -1.78 -0.34
C LEU A 83 -2.22 -1.65 -0.91
N ILE A 84 -3.24 -2.12 -0.15
CA ILE A 84 -4.63 -2.04 -0.61
C ILE A 84 -5.11 -0.58 -0.62
N LYS A 85 -4.80 0.22 0.41
CA LYS A 85 -5.17 1.64 0.49
C LYS A 85 -4.56 2.41 -0.67
N THR A 86 -3.24 2.40 -0.79
CA THR A 86 -2.54 3.18 -1.81
C THR A 86 -2.87 2.67 -3.21
N GLY A 87 -2.97 1.34 -3.38
CA GLY A 87 -3.36 0.72 -4.65
C GLY A 87 -4.77 1.09 -5.10
N PHE A 88 -5.75 0.90 -4.21
CA PHE A 88 -7.15 1.20 -4.52
C PHE A 88 -7.39 2.69 -4.73
N TRP A 89 -6.82 3.54 -3.87
CA TRP A 89 -6.94 4.99 -3.98
C TRP A 89 -6.37 5.48 -5.32
N THR A 90 -5.16 5.06 -5.71
CA THR A 90 -4.57 5.48 -6.98
C THR A 90 -5.41 5.03 -8.18
N VAL A 91 -5.93 3.80 -8.17
CA VAL A 91 -6.82 3.31 -9.25
C VAL A 91 -8.09 4.15 -9.31
N LEU A 92 -8.73 4.40 -8.17
CA LEU A 92 -9.96 5.18 -8.08
C LEU A 92 -9.76 6.61 -8.58
N VAL A 93 -8.73 7.29 -8.10
CA VAL A 93 -8.42 8.68 -8.47
C VAL A 93 -8.01 8.78 -9.94
N SER A 94 -7.26 7.81 -10.45
CA SER A 94 -6.88 7.78 -11.88
C SER A 94 -8.08 7.54 -12.81
N VAL A 95 -9.12 6.82 -12.35
CA VAL A 95 -10.34 6.56 -13.14
C VAL A 95 -11.34 7.70 -13.04
N ILE A 96 -11.60 8.21 -11.82
CA ILE A 96 -12.57 9.30 -11.58
C ILE A 96 -12.04 10.62 -12.14
N HIS A 97 -10.76 10.91 -11.91
CA HIS A 97 -10.10 12.12 -12.38
C HIS A 97 -9.25 11.84 -13.62
N PHE A 98 -9.72 10.98 -14.52
CA PHE A 98 -8.97 10.57 -15.71
C PHE A 98 -8.43 11.76 -16.52
N ASN A 99 -9.22 12.83 -16.69
CA ASN A 99 -8.79 14.02 -17.42
C ASN A 99 -7.53 14.69 -16.83
N PHE A 100 -7.29 14.55 -15.52
CA PHE A 100 -6.08 15.08 -14.87
C PHE A 100 -4.85 14.22 -15.20
N PHE A 101 -5.01 12.90 -15.21
CA PHE A 101 -3.92 11.96 -15.50
C PHE A 101 -3.78 11.62 -17.01
N ALA A 102 -4.71 12.09 -17.85
CA ALA A 102 -4.71 11.83 -19.29
C ALA A 102 -3.63 12.61 -20.06
N SER A 103 -2.85 13.49 -19.41
CA SER A 103 -1.71 14.16 -20.04
C SER A 103 -0.64 13.17 -20.52
N ASP A 104 -0.53 12.01 -19.86
CA ASP A 104 0.24 10.86 -20.33
C ASP A 104 -0.58 9.57 -20.15
N PRO A 105 -1.38 9.18 -21.17
CA PRO A 105 -2.26 8.02 -21.07
C PRO A 105 -1.52 6.70 -20.88
N ALA A 106 -0.31 6.58 -21.43
CA ALA A 106 0.49 5.37 -21.32
C ALA A 106 1.04 5.20 -19.91
N PHE A 107 1.58 6.28 -19.33
CA PHE A 107 1.99 6.29 -17.94
C PHE A 107 0.82 6.00 -17.01
N THR A 108 -0.33 6.64 -17.22
CA THR A 108 -1.51 6.46 -16.38
C THR A 108 -2.04 5.02 -16.44
N ALA A 109 -2.10 4.42 -17.62
CA ALA A 109 -2.48 3.02 -17.77
C ALA A 109 -1.49 2.08 -17.04
N ALA A 110 -0.19 2.30 -17.21
CA ALA A 110 0.83 1.54 -16.50
C ALA A 110 0.72 1.71 -14.98
N ASN A 111 0.49 2.94 -14.51
CA ASN A 111 0.33 3.26 -13.09
C ASN A 111 -0.88 2.55 -12.48
N ILE A 112 -2.03 2.57 -13.16
CA ILE A 112 -3.24 1.82 -12.76
C ILE A 112 -2.92 0.32 -12.66
N ILE A 113 -2.29 -0.27 -13.68
CA ILE A 113 -1.98 -1.70 -13.71
C ILE A 113 -1.06 -2.09 -12.54
N LEU A 114 0.01 -1.31 -12.32
CA LEU A 114 0.92 -1.54 -11.19
C LEU A 114 0.19 -1.44 -9.85
N HIS A 115 -0.71 -0.48 -9.70
CA HIS A 115 -1.49 -0.31 -8.48
C HIS A 115 -2.51 -1.44 -8.26
N ILE A 116 -3.07 -2.03 -9.33
CA ILE A 116 -3.88 -3.25 -9.22
C ILE A 116 -3.04 -4.42 -8.69
N PHE A 117 -1.79 -4.57 -9.17
CA PHE A 117 -0.91 -5.65 -8.69
C PHE A 117 -0.59 -5.51 -7.21
N ILE A 118 -0.29 -4.31 -6.70
CA ILE A 118 -0.02 -4.12 -5.27
C ILE A 118 -1.29 -4.35 -4.42
N VAL A 119 -2.50 -4.05 -4.93
CA VAL A 119 -3.75 -4.43 -4.24
C VAL A 119 -3.83 -5.95 -4.10
N ILE A 120 -3.52 -6.70 -5.16
CA ILE A 120 -3.50 -8.16 -5.13
C ILE A 120 -2.49 -8.67 -4.09
N GLU A 121 -1.28 -8.11 -4.05
CA GLU A 121 -0.26 -8.45 -3.04
C GLU A 121 -0.74 -8.17 -1.61
N GLY A 122 -1.40 -7.03 -1.39
CA GLY A 122 -2.01 -6.71 -0.10
C GLY A 122 -3.08 -7.73 0.30
N LEU A 123 -3.92 -8.15 -0.65
CA LEU A 123 -4.91 -9.21 -0.50
C LEU A 123 -4.30 -10.62 -0.32
N MET A 124 -3.01 -10.82 -0.66
CA MET A 124 -2.29 -12.04 -0.35
C MET A 124 -1.85 -12.09 1.11
N LEU A 125 -1.50 -10.97 1.73
CA LEU A 125 -1.10 -10.90 3.14
C LEU A 125 -2.29 -10.95 4.11
N ALA A 126 -3.33 -10.22 3.73
CA ALA A 126 -4.67 -10.14 4.28
C ALA A 126 -5.24 -11.38 5.02
N PRO A 127 -5.33 -12.59 4.42
CA PRO A 127 -6.15 -13.68 4.98
C PRO A 127 -5.47 -14.39 6.15
N ARG A 128 -4.25 -14.00 6.52
CA ARG A 128 -3.34 -14.77 7.40
C ARG A 128 -3.08 -14.14 8.75
N ILE A 129 -3.75 -13.04 9.08
CA ILE A 129 -3.33 -12.21 10.22
C ILE A 129 -4.48 -12.02 11.22
N ARG A 130 -4.34 -12.67 12.38
CA ARG A 130 -5.14 -12.35 13.55
C ARG A 130 -4.48 -11.18 14.29
N ILE A 131 -5.21 -10.07 14.40
CA ILE A 131 -4.76 -8.82 14.98
C ILE A 131 -5.54 -8.53 16.25
N SER A 132 -4.86 -8.04 17.29
CA SER A 132 -5.53 -7.54 18.49
C SER A 132 -6.10 -6.13 18.27
N ILE A 133 -7.14 -5.74 19.02
CA ILE A 133 -7.74 -4.39 18.93
C ILE A 133 -6.68 -3.27 19.06
N PRO A 134 -5.71 -3.33 20.00
CA PRO A 134 -4.67 -2.31 20.08
C PRO A 134 -3.80 -2.22 18.83
N GLN A 135 -3.47 -3.35 18.21
CA GLN A 135 -2.70 -3.38 16.96
C GLN A 135 -3.50 -2.77 15.80
N ALA A 136 -4.81 -3.04 15.73
CA ALA A 136 -5.69 -2.39 14.77
C ALA A 136 -5.74 -0.86 14.98
N GLY A 137 -5.86 -0.41 16.23
CA GLY A 137 -5.86 1.01 16.58
C GLY A 137 -4.57 1.74 16.17
N LEU A 138 -3.40 1.14 16.40
CA LEU A 138 -2.11 1.71 16.00
C LEU A 138 -2.00 1.85 14.48
N VAL A 139 -2.48 0.86 13.72
CA VAL A 139 -2.43 0.92 12.26
C VAL A 139 -3.40 1.97 11.71
N ILE A 140 -4.61 2.07 12.26
CA ILE A 140 -5.55 3.15 11.92
C ILE A 140 -4.92 4.52 12.21
N ALA A 141 -4.33 4.69 13.39
CA ALA A 141 -3.66 5.93 13.77
C ALA A 141 -2.51 6.28 12.81
N TRP A 142 -1.75 5.28 12.36
CA TRP A 142 -0.70 5.47 11.36
C TRP A 142 -1.24 6.00 10.03
N PHE A 143 -2.33 5.43 9.49
CA PHE A 143 -2.89 5.90 8.23
C PHE A 143 -3.55 7.28 8.34
N LEU A 144 -4.19 7.57 9.47
CA LEU A 144 -4.70 8.91 9.76
C LEU A 144 -3.57 9.94 9.88
N LEU A 145 -2.43 9.55 10.46
CA LEU A 145 -1.24 10.40 10.49
C LEU A 145 -0.71 10.63 9.06
N ASN A 146 -0.68 9.62 8.19
CA ASN A 146 -0.30 9.81 6.79
C ASN A 146 -1.24 10.79 6.09
N ASP A 147 -2.55 10.64 6.22
CA ASP A 147 -3.51 11.58 5.63
C ASP A 147 -3.32 13.00 6.18
N PHE A 148 -3.04 13.15 7.48
CA PHE A 148 -2.72 14.44 8.08
C PHE A 148 -1.46 15.06 7.46
N MET A 149 -0.38 14.27 7.32
CA MET A 149 0.87 14.73 6.72
C MET A 149 0.66 15.14 5.27
N ASP A 150 -0.11 14.36 4.52
CA ASP A 150 -0.39 14.63 3.12
C ASP A 150 -1.09 15.97 2.94
N TYR A 151 -2.24 16.15 3.60
CA TYR A 151 -3.13 17.27 3.30
C TYR A 151 -2.94 18.49 4.22
N THR A 152 -2.15 18.37 5.29
CA THR A 152 -1.79 19.50 6.17
C THR A 152 -0.33 19.93 5.97
N MET A 153 0.58 18.98 5.79
CA MET A 153 2.02 19.25 5.65
C MET A 153 2.51 19.20 4.19
N GLY A 154 1.63 18.82 3.24
CA GLY A 154 1.93 18.83 1.81
C GLY A 154 2.81 17.66 1.35
N THR A 155 2.74 16.50 2.02
CA THR A 155 3.51 15.31 1.61
C THR A 155 2.87 14.50 0.49
N HIS A 156 1.64 14.84 0.10
CA HIS A 156 0.93 14.20 -1.01
C HIS A 156 1.68 14.37 -2.33
N THR A 157 1.48 13.46 -3.29
CA THR A 157 2.04 13.62 -4.63
C THR A 157 1.50 14.89 -5.31
N TYR A 158 2.31 15.51 -6.16
CA TYR A 158 1.95 16.77 -6.81
C TYR A 158 0.64 16.65 -7.62
N MET A 159 -0.30 17.54 -7.32
CA MET A 159 -1.60 17.64 -7.97
C MET A 159 -2.09 19.10 -7.97
N PRO A 160 -2.99 19.49 -8.88
CA PRO A 160 -3.55 20.83 -8.95
C PRO A 160 -4.32 21.17 -7.67
N GLU A 161 -4.21 22.42 -7.22
CA GLU A 161 -4.84 22.90 -5.99
C GLU A 161 -6.35 22.66 -5.93
N THR A 162 -7.02 22.71 -7.09
CA THR A 162 -8.47 22.47 -7.21
C THR A 162 -8.91 21.06 -6.80
N TYR A 163 -8.01 20.07 -6.83
CA TYR A 163 -8.30 18.68 -6.48
C TYR A 163 -7.83 18.29 -5.07
N ILE A 164 -7.01 19.10 -4.40
CA ILE A 164 -6.44 18.75 -3.09
C ILE A 164 -7.52 18.47 -2.05
N ILE A 165 -8.51 19.37 -1.91
CA ILE A 165 -9.56 19.23 -0.90
C ILE A 165 -10.46 18.01 -1.17
N PRO A 166 -11.02 17.81 -2.38
CA PRO A 166 -11.78 16.59 -2.69
C PRO A 166 -11.00 15.30 -2.42
N LEU A 167 -9.74 15.23 -2.86
CA LEU A 167 -8.92 14.03 -2.71
C LEU A 167 -8.52 13.76 -1.25
N ALA A 168 -8.42 14.80 -0.42
CA ALA A 168 -8.25 14.67 1.03
C ALA A 168 -9.39 13.90 1.68
N TYR A 169 -10.64 14.28 1.37
CA TYR A 169 -11.81 13.59 1.90
C TYR A 169 -11.85 12.13 1.44
N GLU A 170 -11.57 11.88 0.15
CA GLU A 170 -11.52 10.52 -0.40
C GLU A 170 -10.46 9.66 0.28
N SER A 171 -9.26 10.20 0.53
CA SER A 171 -8.17 9.49 1.21
C SER A 171 -8.53 9.13 2.65
N ILE A 172 -9.06 10.10 3.42
CA ILE A 172 -9.47 9.88 4.81
C ILE A 172 -10.58 8.83 4.90
N ILE A 173 -11.58 8.92 4.02
CA ILE A 173 -12.66 7.93 3.95
C ILE A 173 -12.09 6.55 3.61
N ALA A 174 -11.17 6.46 2.64
CA ALA A 174 -10.51 5.20 2.29
C ALA A 174 -9.73 4.62 3.47
N SER A 175 -8.91 5.42 4.17
CA SER A 175 -8.16 4.99 5.35
C SER A 175 -9.06 4.38 6.42
N VAL A 176 -10.16 5.06 6.76
CA VAL A 176 -11.09 4.61 7.82
C VAL A 176 -11.92 3.42 7.35
N ALA A 177 -12.60 3.53 6.21
CA ALA A 177 -13.48 2.49 5.69
C ALA A 177 -12.73 1.20 5.41
N LEU A 178 -11.56 1.28 4.76
CA LEU A 178 -10.75 0.11 4.44
C LEU A 178 -10.25 -0.55 5.73
N SER A 179 -9.72 0.21 6.69
CA SER A 179 -9.26 -0.37 7.96
C SER A 179 -10.37 -1.11 8.71
N ILE A 180 -11.59 -0.56 8.73
CA ILE A 180 -12.76 -1.19 9.37
C ILE A 180 -13.21 -2.43 8.59
N ILE A 181 -13.37 -2.33 7.27
CA ILE A 181 -13.79 -3.45 6.41
C ILE A 181 -12.80 -4.61 6.55
N LEU A 182 -11.51 -4.31 6.47
CA LEU A 182 -10.46 -5.31 6.58
C LEU A 182 -10.41 -5.95 7.98
N TYR A 183 -10.59 -5.15 9.03
CA TYR A 183 -10.75 -5.70 10.39
C TYR A 183 -11.95 -6.65 10.51
N ILE A 184 -13.11 -6.29 9.94
CA ILE A 184 -14.32 -7.13 9.99
C ILE A 184 -14.16 -8.41 9.16
N LEU A 185 -13.61 -8.30 7.95
CA LEU A 185 -13.43 -9.42 7.03
C LEU A 185 -12.38 -10.42 7.53
N TRP A 186 -11.33 -9.95 8.21
CA TRP A 186 -10.24 -10.79 8.69
C TRP A 186 -10.34 -11.18 10.16
N GLY A 187 -11.11 -10.46 10.96
CA GLY A 187 -11.41 -10.83 12.35
C GLY A 187 -12.19 -12.13 12.49
N LYS A 188 -12.79 -12.65 11.41
CA LYS A 188 -13.66 -13.85 11.42
C LYS A 188 -13.05 -15.12 10.81
N ARG A 189 -11.84 -15.10 10.23
CA ARG A 189 -11.22 -16.30 9.63
C ARG A 189 -10.05 -16.81 10.47
N SER A 190 -10.33 -17.85 11.27
CA SER A 190 -9.31 -18.75 11.78
C SER A 190 -9.10 -19.88 10.77
N LEU A 191 -7.89 -20.01 10.23
CA LEU A 191 -7.40 -21.24 9.59
C LEU A 191 -6.21 -21.85 10.35
N TYR A 192 -5.96 -21.36 11.57
CA TYR A 192 -4.93 -21.86 12.47
C TYR A 192 -5.53 -22.17 13.85
N GLU A 193 -6.68 -22.85 13.83
CA GLU A 193 -7.07 -23.83 14.85
C GLU A 193 -7.00 -25.22 14.21
#